data_AF-A0A7S1L4Y5-F1
#
_entry.id   AF-A0A7S1L4Y5-F1
#
_cell.length_a   1.000
_cell.length_b   1.000
_cell.length_c   1.000
_cell.angle_alpha   90.00
_cell.angle_beta   90.00
_cell.angle_gamma   90.00
#
_symmetry.space_group_name_H-M   'P 1'
#
loop_
_entity.id
_entity.type
_entity.pdbx_description
1 polymer ?
#
loop_
_entity_poly.entity_id
_entity_poly.type
_entity_poly.pdbx_seq_one_letter_code
_entity_poly.pdbx_strand_id
1 'polypeptide(L)'
;GGDYHDWSAFQEAVLGGHTLLIKAAWVESVYNSGGVLPRRQELPPGAAWGAEELMQCICDTSRQTPLIIAISYSWLSPCHPDPNAFHLRTIGPLLRQFARRRGIGIESVALFIDWCSLPQKPRSDSDLATFRKALQHVSLWYAHRFTEVWQLTRVPSGEVPYRARGWTTFEKALSQLITPSHALLDIGRLSPQSYTWEDIALDCQAKRQPPVLPEVFSAELLCKKFSELKDRDYLAGAYRRVFCQVMGSTEQLCYARCEWGDREVNQLAGILPLCTSLSELELHGNDISGDGASALARVIPHCKTLARLCLSGNPIGHHSKQELRDTWIQAGKDIAGLEMEDQPKQGGRPRRASQQACADSPSMSPREPCEEMQWTPVRAPEATPQVPEGSHIDPEATPQVPEFAPAISEAVCNQQIAQLLERQEARVSRVEAAVLQLADSVTEARRTLSGGLAEVAQAMAAKQPPPRPPPPSCRECWRAVAAWATRGALARA
;
A
#
# COMPACT_ATOMS: atom_id res chain seq x y z
N GLY A 1 10.95 -20.01 -3.78
CA GLY A 1 10.40 -18.65 -3.71
C GLY A 1 10.72 -18.13 -2.33
N GLY A 2 11.59 -17.13 -2.22
CA GLY A 2 12.14 -16.69 -0.93
C GLY A 2 11.09 -16.16 0.01
N ASP A 3 11.22 -16.44 1.30
CA ASP A 3 10.39 -15.87 2.35
C ASP A 3 10.64 -14.36 2.46
N TYR A 4 9.59 -13.54 2.36
CA TYR A 4 9.72 -12.08 2.49
C TYR A 4 9.86 -11.62 3.95
N HIS A 5 9.91 -12.59 4.87
CA HIS A 5 9.97 -12.37 6.31
C HIS A 5 11.32 -12.70 6.95
N ASP A 6 12.27 -13.28 6.22
CA ASP A 6 13.56 -13.69 6.75
C ASP A 6 14.74 -13.40 5.80
N TRP A 7 15.96 -13.52 6.33
CA TRP A 7 17.17 -13.24 5.54
C TRP A 7 17.51 -14.32 4.50
N SER A 8 16.86 -15.49 4.53
CA SER A 8 17.15 -16.60 3.60
C SER A 8 16.80 -16.22 2.17
N ALA A 9 15.80 -15.36 1.96
CA ALA A 9 15.41 -14.91 0.63
C ALA A 9 16.49 -14.08 -0.09
N PHE A 10 17.40 -13.45 0.65
CA PHE A 10 18.54 -12.73 0.06
C PHE A 10 19.66 -13.67 -0.35
N GLN A 11 19.77 -14.87 0.22
CA GLN A 11 20.89 -15.78 -0.04
C GLN A 11 21.04 -16.07 -1.52
N GLU A 12 19.96 -16.49 -2.19
CA GLU A 12 20.00 -16.81 -3.62
C GLU A 12 20.32 -15.58 -4.49
N ALA A 13 19.77 -14.41 -4.13
CA ALA A 13 19.94 -13.18 -4.91
C ALA A 13 21.36 -12.58 -4.78
N VAL A 14 21.95 -12.69 -3.58
CA VAL A 14 23.25 -12.11 -3.20
C VAL A 14 24.39 -13.10 -3.43
N LEU A 15 24.34 -14.29 -2.82
CA LEU A 15 25.40 -15.31 -2.95
C LEU A 15 25.47 -15.91 -4.35
N GLY A 16 24.35 -15.94 -5.08
CA GLY A 16 24.34 -16.30 -6.50
C GLY A 16 25.07 -15.28 -7.39
N GLY A 17 25.50 -14.13 -6.84
CA GLY A 17 26.15 -13.05 -7.59
C GLY A 17 25.24 -12.37 -8.60
N HIS A 18 23.94 -12.69 -8.60
CA HIS A 18 22.98 -12.19 -9.57
C HIS A 18 22.73 -10.69 -9.38
N THR A 19 22.74 -10.21 -8.14
CA THR A 19 22.55 -8.79 -7.80
C THR A 19 23.74 -8.27 -6.98
N LEU A 20 24.24 -7.08 -7.31
CA LEU A 20 25.21 -6.38 -6.46
C LEU A 20 24.51 -5.34 -5.60
N LEU A 21 24.86 -5.28 -4.31
CA LEU A 21 24.52 -4.14 -3.47
C LEU A 21 25.71 -3.20 -3.37
N ILE A 22 25.44 -1.92 -3.51
CA ILE A 22 26.47 -0.87 -3.61
C ILE A 22 26.73 -0.27 -2.23
N LYS A 23 27.99 -0.05 -1.87
CA LYS A 23 28.36 0.56 -0.59
C LYS A 23 27.91 2.02 -0.58
N ALA A 24 27.12 2.42 0.42
CA ALA A 24 26.66 3.81 0.53
C ALA A 24 27.81 4.82 0.64
N ALA A 25 28.90 4.44 1.33
CA ALA A 25 30.11 5.26 1.42
C ALA A 25 30.72 5.58 0.05
N TRP A 26 30.66 4.63 -0.90
CA TRP A 26 31.13 4.85 -2.25
C TRP A 26 30.15 5.72 -3.06
N VAL A 27 28.84 5.49 -2.95
CA VAL A 27 27.84 6.36 -3.61
C VAL A 27 27.97 7.81 -3.13
N GLU A 28 28.20 8.03 -1.84
CA GLU A 28 28.46 9.36 -1.29
C GLU A 28 29.73 9.99 -1.86
N SER A 29 30.80 9.23 -2.08
CA SER A 29 32.04 9.76 -2.66
C SER A 29 31.87 10.17 -4.13
N VAL A 30 31.08 9.41 -4.91
CA VAL A 30 30.69 9.78 -6.29
C VAL A 30 29.86 11.06 -6.29
N TYR A 31 28.92 11.21 -5.35
CA TYR A 31 28.16 12.45 -5.19
C TYR A 31 29.08 13.64 -4.88
N ASN A 32 30.00 13.50 -3.91
CA ASN A 32 30.89 14.57 -3.48
C ASN A 32 31.89 15.01 -4.57
N SER A 33 32.25 14.12 -5.50
CA SER A 33 33.09 14.47 -6.65
C SER A 33 32.32 15.11 -7.80
N GLY A 34 30.99 15.23 -7.69
CA GLY A 34 30.13 15.72 -8.77
C GLY A 34 29.95 14.73 -9.92
N GLY A 35 30.21 13.44 -9.68
CA GLY A 35 30.15 12.38 -10.69
C GLY A 35 28.72 11.87 -10.96
N VAL A 36 28.66 10.86 -11.83
CA VAL A 36 27.46 10.07 -12.13
C VAL A 36 27.73 8.59 -11.84
N LEU A 37 26.68 7.85 -11.48
CA LEU A 37 26.81 6.43 -11.18
C LEU A 37 27.03 5.61 -12.47
N PRO A 38 28.11 4.81 -12.58
CA PRO A 38 28.32 3.92 -13.71
C PRO A 38 27.32 2.76 -13.71
N ARG A 39 27.14 2.11 -14.87
CA ARG A 39 26.43 0.83 -14.91
C ARG A 39 27.21 -0.24 -14.15
N ARG A 40 26.52 -1.31 -13.74
CA ARG A 40 27.11 -2.45 -13.02
C ARG A 40 28.49 -2.90 -13.55
N GLN A 41 28.62 -3.06 -14.86
CA GLN A 41 29.84 -3.60 -15.48
C GLN A 41 31.06 -2.68 -15.39
N GLU A 42 30.85 -1.41 -15.07
CA GLU A 42 31.88 -0.37 -14.97
C GLU A 42 32.17 0.01 -13.52
N LEU A 43 31.58 -0.70 -12.55
CA LEU A 43 31.83 -0.46 -11.14
C LEU A 43 33.31 -0.75 -10.80
N PRO A 44 34.00 0.17 -10.11
CA PRO A 44 35.36 -0.08 -9.68
C PRO A 44 35.39 -1.12 -8.55
N PRO A 45 36.53 -1.82 -8.36
CA PRO A 45 36.72 -2.69 -7.21
C PRO A 45 36.43 -1.96 -5.89
N GLY A 46 35.66 -2.60 -5.00
CA GLY A 46 35.27 -2.02 -3.70
C GLY A 46 34.05 -1.11 -3.72
N ALA A 47 33.46 -0.79 -4.88
CA ALA A 47 32.20 -0.06 -4.96
C ALA A 47 31.00 -0.88 -4.44
N ALA A 48 31.02 -2.19 -4.68
CA ALA A 48 30.00 -3.13 -4.23
C ALA A 48 30.41 -3.87 -2.95
N TRP A 49 29.41 -4.33 -2.20
CA TRP A 49 29.59 -5.28 -1.11
C TRP A 49 30.06 -6.64 -1.63
N GLY A 50 30.95 -7.30 -0.90
CA GLY A 50 31.19 -8.73 -1.09
C GLY A 50 29.96 -9.52 -0.65
N ALA A 51 29.54 -10.50 -1.45
CA ALA A 51 28.31 -11.26 -1.18
C ALA A 51 28.41 -12.04 0.15
N GLU A 52 29.53 -12.71 0.36
CA GLU A 52 29.82 -13.49 1.57
C GLU A 52 30.00 -12.59 2.79
N GLU A 53 30.71 -11.45 2.62
CA GLU A 53 30.89 -10.44 3.68
C GLU A 53 29.53 -9.92 4.15
N LEU A 54 28.67 -9.52 3.22
CA LEU A 54 27.34 -9.00 3.50
C LEU A 54 26.49 -10.05 4.24
N MET A 55 26.44 -11.29 3.72
CA MET A 55 25.64 -12.35 4.34
C MET A 55 26.17 -12.76 5.72
N GLN A 56 27.49 -12.77 5.92
CA GLN A 56 28.08 -12.99 7.25
C GLN A 56 27.65 -11.90 8.25
N CYS A 57 27.69 -10.62 7.84
CA CYS A 57 27.23 -9.52 8.70
C CYS A 57 25.71 -9.58 8.98
N ILE A 58 24.92 -10.16 8.08
CA ILE A 58 23.48 -10.39 8.28
C ILE A 58 23.22 -11.55 9.26
N CYS A 59 23.97 -12.65 9.13
CA CYS A 59 23.74 -13.87 9.94
C CYS A 59 24.40 -13.83 11.33
N ASP A 60 25.46 -13.04 11.51
CA ASP A 60 26.18 -12.92 12.77
C ASP A 60 25.55 -11.85 13.68
N THR A 61 24.81 -12.30 14.69
CA THR A 61 24.13 -11.41 15.66
C THR A 61 25.09 -10.61 16.53
N SER A 62 26.38 -10.94 16.56
CA SER A 62 27.41 -10.15 17.26
C SER A 62 27.89 -8.95 16.43
N ARG A 63 27.59 -8.93 15.14
CA ARG A 63 27.93 -7.84 14.23
C ARG A 63 26.75 -6.90 14.04
N GLN A 64 27.08 -5.69 13.62
CA GLN A 64 26.08 -4.73 13.18
C GLN A 64 25.45 -5.21 11.87
N THR A 65 24.16 -5.54 11.90
CA THR A 65 23.41 -5.93 10.71
C THR A 65 23.36 -4.77 9.71
N PRO A 66 23.81 -4.97 8.46
CA PRO A 66 23.77 -3.93 7.45
C PRO A 66 22.34 -3.52 7.11
N LEU A 67 22.14 -2.23 6.86
CA LEU A 67 20.85 -1.73 6.36
C LEU A 67 20.83 -1.77 4.84
N ILE A 68 19.78 -2.36 4.28
CA ILE A 68 19.58 -2.46 2.83
C ILE A 68 18.54 -1.42 2.40
N ILE A 69 18.93 -0.52 1.50
CA ILE A 69 18.06 0.50 0.92
C ILE A 69 17.86 0.21 -0.57
N ALA A 70 16.62 0.01 -0.99
CA ALA A 70 16.23 -0.06 -2.40
C ALA A 70 15.75 1.29 -2.90
N ILE A 71 16.33 1.73 -4.01
CA ILE A 71 15.98 3.00 -4.65
C ILE A 71 14.97 2.73 -5.77
N SER A 72 13.81 3.38 -5.69
CA SER A 72 12.79 3.39 -6.74
C SER A 72 12.78 4.75 -7.42
N TYR A 73 13.08 4.79 -8.72
CA TYR A 73 13.30 6.03 -9.44
C TYR A 73 13.01 5.91 -10.93
N SER A 74 12.85 7.05 -11.60
CA SER A 74 12.58 7.10 -13.04
C SER A 74 13.87 7.23 -13.84
N TRP A 75 14.02 6.38 -14.86
CA TRP A 75 15.03 6.57 -15.90
C TRP A 75 14.74 7.85 -16.70
N LEU A 76 15.65 8.81 -16.63
CA LEU A 76 15.54 10.12 -17.28
C LEU A 76 16.06 10.12 -18.73
N SER A 77 16.79 9.10 -19.15
CA SER A 77 17.17 8.91 -20.55
C SER A 77 17.28 7.43 -20.91
N PRO A 78 17.20 7.06 -22.21
CA PRO A 78 17.35 5.66 -22.64
C PRO A 78 18.74 5.07 -22.37
N CYS A 79 19.80 5.90 -22.39
CA CYS A 79 21.19 5.44 -22.26
C CYS A 79 21.70 5.44 -20.83
N HIS A 80 21.13 6.28 -19.97
CA HIS A 80 21.53 6.42 -18.58
C HIS A 80 20.33 6.91 -17.75
N PRO A 81 20.02 6.31 -16.59
CA PRO A 81 18.83 6.64 -15.83
C PRO A 81 18.91 8.00 -15.15
N ASP A 82 20.12 8.50 -14.87
CA ASP A 82 20.36 9.80 -14.22
C ASP A 82 21.57 10.57 -14.80
N PRO A 83 21.53 10.97 -16.09
CA PRO A 83 22.71 11.44 -16.82
C PRO A 83 23.32 12.73 -16.25
N ASN A 84 22.52 13.50 -15.51
CA ASN A 84 22.92 14.77 -14.92
C ASN A 84 22.99 14.69 -13.39
N ALA A 85 23.06 13.49 -12.79
CA ALA A 85 23.08 13.28 -11.34
C ALA A 85 21.90 13.95 -10.58
N PHE A 86 20.73 14.10 -11.22
CA PHE A 86 19.54 14.69 -10.62
C PHE A 86 19.05 13.88 -9.40
N HIS A 87 18.95 12.57 -9.56
CA HIS A 87 18.54 11.66 -8.49
C HIS A 87 19.66 11.51 -7.46
N LEU A 88 20.91 11.35 -7.92
CA LEU A 88 22.08 11.22 -7.05
C LEU A 88 22.25 12.45 -6.13
N ARG A 89 22.00 13.67 -6.63
CA ARG A 89 22.01 14.89 -5.81
C ARG A 89 20.97 14.89 -4.68
N THR A 90 19.91 14.11 -4.82
CA THR A 90 18.92 13.93 -3.75
C THR A 90 19.35 12.82 -2.78
N ILE A 91 19.92 11.72 -3.27
CA ILE A 91 20.32 10.56 -2.44
C ILE A 91 21.57 10.85 -1.61
N GLY A 92 22.63 11.36 -2.24
CA GLY A 92 23.98 11.46 -1.66
C GLY A 92 24.03 12.12 -0.28
N PRO A 93 23.45 13.32 -0.09
CA PRO A 93 23.44 14.01 1.20
C PRO A 93 22.77 13.24 2.34
N LEU A 94 21.84 12.33 2.02
CA LEU A 94 21.00 11.66 3.01
C LEU A 94 21.67 10.42 3.62
N LEU A 95 22.58 9.77 2.89
CA LEU A 95 23.13 8.46 3.26
C LEU A 95 23.83 8.49 4.63
N ARG A 96 24.70 9.47 4.85
CA ARG A 96 25.44 9.60 6.12
C ARG A 96 24.54 10.03 7.26
N GLN A 97 23.56 10.88 6.99
CA GLN A 97 22.59 11.33 7.99
C GLN A 97 21.69 10.17 8.43
N PHE A 98 21.23 9.35 7.47
CA PHE A 98 20.47 8.13 7.73
C PHE A 98 21.27 7.14 8.59
N ALA A 99 22.50 6.83 8.18
CA ALA A 99 23.37 5.90 8.92
C ALA A 99 23.54 6.35 10.38
N ARG A 100 23.86 7.63 10.61
CA ARG A 100 23.97 8.22 11.95
C ARG A 100 22.69 8.09 12.75
N ARG A 101 21.52 8.38 12.15
CA ARG A 101 20.23 8.24 12.83
C ARG A 101 19.97 6.80 13.26
N ARG A 102 20.37 5.83 12.42
CA ARG A 102 20.24 4.41 12.72
C ARG A 102 21.33 3.89 13.67
N GLY A 103 22.24 4.75 14.13
CA GLY A 103 23.31 4.38 15.05
C GLY A 103 24.40 3.52 14.40
N ILE A 104 24.52 3.58 13.07
CA ILE A 104 25.44 2.76 12.28
C ILE A 104 26.41 3.62 11.47
N GLY A 105 27.50 2.99 11.05
CA GLY A 105 28.42 3.55 10.07
C GLY A 105 27.81 3.60 8.66
N ILE A 106 28.22 4.56 7.82
CA ILE A 106 27.78 4.59 6.41
C ILE A 106 28.32 3.38 5.63
N GLU A 107 29.48 2.88 6.05
CA GLU A 107 30.08 1.62 5.65
C GLU A 107 29.21 0.39 5.92
N SER A 108 28.22 0.47 6.82
CA SER A 108 27.25 -0.58 7.12
C SER A 108 25.93 -0.43 6.34
N VAL A 109 25.89 0.42 5.31
CA VAL A 109 24.71 0.64 4.46
C VAL A 109 24.94 0.10 3.04
N ALA A 110 23.99 -0.70 2.58
CA ALA A 110 23.97 -1.34 1.27
C ALA A 110 22.82 -0.79 0.42
N LEU A 111 23.10 -0.40 -0.82
CA LEU A 111 22.13 0.18 -1.75
C LEU A 111 21.81 -0.78 -2.89
N PHE A 112 20.54 -1.06 -3.12
CA PHE A 112 20.04 -1.61 -4.37
C PHE A 112 19.63 -0.44 -5.29
N ILE A 113 20.39 -0.25 -6.37
CA ILE A 113 20.12 0.73 -7.43
C ILE A 113 20.18 -0.05 -8.73
N ASP A 114 19.04 -0.30 -9.37
CA ASP A 114 18.90 -1.21 -10.53
C ASP A 114 20.04 -1.05 -11.58
N TRP A 115 20.42 0.19 -11.91
CA TRP A 115 21.50 0.54 -12.83
C TRP A 115 22.88 0.02 -12.44
N CYS A 116 23.22 0.12 -11.16
CA CYS A 116 24.49 -0.35 -10.60
C CYS A 116 24.40 -1.82 -10.18
N SER A 117 23.21 -2.28 -9.80
CA SER A 117 22.98 -3.57 -9.17
C SER A 117 22.72 -4.68 -10.18
N LEU A 118 22.21 -4.37 -11.37
CA LEU A 118 21.86 -5.34 -12.41
C LEU A 118 22.68 -5.09 -13.69
N PRO A 119 23.02 -6.13 -14.48
CA PRO A 119 23.72 -5.92 -15.75
C PRO A 119 22.91 -5.06 -16.71
N GLN A 120 23.54 -4.07 -17.34
CA GLN A 120 22.89 -3.09 -18.24
C GLN A 120 23.30 -3.29 -19.70
N LYS A 121 22.49 -2.78 -20.64
CA LYS A 121 22.82 -2.84 -22.08
C LYS A 121 24.07 -1.96 -22.38
N PRO A 122 24.93 -2.34 -23.35
CA PRO A 122 25.01 -3.66 -23.98
C PRO A 122 25.45 -4.74 -22.98
N ARG A 123 24.80 -5.90 -23.04
CA ARG A 123 25.06 -7.08 -22.18
C ARG A 123 25.82 -8.12 -23.00
N SER A 124 26.85 -8.73 -22.41
CA SER A 124 27.38 -10.00 -22.89
C SER A 124 26.37 -11.16 -22.69
N ASP A 125 26.63 -12.34 -23.25
CA ASP A 125 25.77 -13.51 -23.02
C ASP A 125 25.74 -13.92 -21.53
N SER A 126 26.89 -13.80 -20.86
CA SER A 126 27.01 -14.01 -19.41
C SER A 126 26.20 -12.98 -18.62
N ASP A 127 26.29 -11.69 -18.99
CA ASP A 127 25.48 -10.63 -18.38
C ASP A 127 23.99 -10.86 -18.59
N LEU A 128 23.59 -11.37 -19.75
CA LEU A 128 22.20 -11.64 -20.06
C LEU A 128 21.65 -12.79 -19.20
N ALA A 129 22.43 -13.86 -19.00
CA ALA A 129 22.07 -14.94 -18.08
C ALA A 129 21.93 -14.43 -16.64
N THR A 130 22.92 -13.65 -16.17
CA THR A 130 22.90 -13.01 -14.85
C THR A 130 21.70 -12.08 -14.69
N PHE A 131 21.42 -11.23 -15.68
CA PHE A 131 20.30 -10.31 -15.67
C PHE A 131 18.96 -11.04 -15.58
N ARG A 132 18.78 -12.14 -16.33
CA ARG A 132 17.54 -12.94 -16.29
C ARG A 132 17.30 -13.53 -14.89
N LYS A 133 18.34 -14.05 -14.25
CA LYS A 133 18.25 -14.56 -12.87
C LYS A 133 17.98 -13.45 -11.88
N ALA A 134 18.70 -12.33 -11.97
CA ALA A 134 18.51 -11.18 -11.08
C ALA A 134 17.09 -10.60 -11.17
N LEU A 135 16.51 -10.58 -12.37
CA LEU A 135 15.14 -10.14 -12.60
C LEU A 135 14.11 -11.04 -11.91
N GLN A 136 14.40 -12.32 -11.65
CA GLN A 136 13.49 -13.18 -10.87
C GLN A 136 13.39 -12.74 -9.41
N HIS A 137 14.41 -12.05 -8.88
CA HIS A 137 14.47 -11.59 -7.50
C HIS A 137 14.23 -10.08 -7.35
N VAL A 138 13.95 -9.33 -8.43
CA VAL A 138 13.84 -7.86 -8.37
C VAL A 138 12.78 -7.40 -7.36
N SER A 139 11.69 -8.15 -7.24
CA SER A 139 10.61 -7.84 -6.29
C SER A 139 11.04 -7.91 -4.83
N LEU A 140 12.06 -8.72 -4.51
CA LEU A 140 12.59 -8.87 -3.17
C LEU A 140 12.99 -7.52 -2.58
N TRP A 141 13.73 -6.73 -3.35
CA TRP A 141 14.27 -5.45 -2.90
C TRP A 141 13.22 -4.42 -2.54
N TYR A 142 12.02 -4.53 -3.12
CA TYR A 142 10.94 -3.56 -2.89
C TYR A 142 9.85 -4.06 -1.94
N ALA A 143 9.70 -5.38 -1.74
CA ALA A 143 8.66 -5.95 -0.89
C ALA A 143 9.15 -6.51 0.45
N HIS A 144 10.47 -6.73 0.62
CA HIS A 144 10.99 -7.42 1.79
C HIS A 144 10.92 -6.56 3.06
N ARG A 145 10.53 -7.16 4.19
CA ARG A 145 10.33 -6.41 5.46
C ARG A 145 11.60 -5.79 6.05
N PHE A 146 12.78 -6.32 5.69
CA PHE A 146 14.10 -5.81 6.11
C PHE A 146 14.73 -4.82 5.12
N THR A 147 13.99 -4.41 4.09
CA THR A 147 14.45 -3.37 3.16
C THR A 147 13.83 -2.02 3.51
N GLU A 148 14.65 -0.99 3.41
CA GLU A 148 14.23 0.40 3.33
C GLU A 148 13.95 0.71 1.86
N VAL A 149 12.80 1.31 1.54
CA VAL A 149 12.47 1.69 0.17
C VAL A 149 12.41 3.21 0.07
N TRP A 150 13.29 3.78 -0.75
CA TRP A 150 13.32 5.22 -1.02
C TRP A 150 12.80 5.49 -2.42
N GLN A 151 11.67 6.19 -2.50
CA GLN A 151 11.03 6.62 -3.74
C GLN A 151 11.49 8.03 -4.11
N LEU A 152 11.89 8.19 -5.36
CA LEU A 152 12.22 9.48 -5.97
C LEU A 152 11.10 9.87 -6.94
N THR A 153 9.97 10.32 -6.38
CA THR A 153 8.79 10.62 -7.21
C THR A 153 8.90 11.90 -8.04
N ARG A 154 9.81 12.80 -7.65
CA ARG A 154 10.12 14.01 -8.41
C ARG A 154 11.01 13.68 -9.61
N VAL A 155 10.66 14.25 -10.75
CA VAL A 155 11.44 14.21 -11.99
C VAL A 155 11.65 15.64 -12.50
N PRO A 156 12.66 15.90 -13.35
CA PRO A 156 12.82 17.18 -14.03
C PRO A 156 11.57 17.59 -14.82
N SER A 157 11.40 18.90 -15.05
CA SER A 157 10.29 19.39 -15.87
C SER A 157 10.37 18.83 -17.29
N GLY A 158 9.22 18.45 -17.86
CA GLY A 158 9.12 17.84 -19.19
C GLY A 158 9.31 16.31 -19.22
N GLU A 159 9.80 15.71 -18.14
CA GLU A 159 9.95 14.26 -18.05
C GLU A 159 8.62 13.55 -17.76
N VAL A 160 8.55 12.27 -18.16
CA VAL A 160 7.40 11.43 -17.80
C VAL A 160 7.37 11.29 -16.27
N PRO A 161 6.24 11.65 -15.61
CA PRO A 161 6.12 11.56 -14.16
C PRO A 161 6.33 10.14 -13.63
N TYR A 162 6.91 10.02 -12.43
CA TYR A 162 7.16 8.75 -11.76
C TYR A 162 5.92 7.85 -11.73
N ARG A 163 4.75 8.38 -11.36
CA ARG A 163 3.50 7.60 -11.22
C ARG A 163 2.88 7.15 -12.55
N ALA A 164 3.40 7.64 -13.67
CA ALA A 164 2.90 7.33 -15.01
C ALA A 164 3.69 6.18 -15.68
N ARG A 165 4.76 5.66 -15.05
CA ARG A 165 5.61 4.59 -15.61
C ARG A 165 5.27 3.25 -14.99
N GLY A 166 5.40 2.17 -15.77
CA GLY A 166 5.05 0.82 -15.32
C GLY A 166 5.92 0.31 -14.16
N TRP A 167 7.24 0.33 -14.32
CA TRP A 167 8.21 -0.17 -13.33
C TRP A 167 8.09 0.53 -11.97
N THR A 168 8.08 1.86 -11.94
CA THR A 168 7.91 2.62 -10.69
C THR A 168 6.53 2.43 -10.07
N THR A 169 5.48 2.16 -10.85
CA THR A 169 4.16 1.77 -10.32
C THR A 169 4.25 0.41 -9.61
N PHE A 170 4.94 -0.54 -10.21
CA PHE A 170 5.18 -1.87 -9.66
C PHE A 170 6.01 -1.84 -8.37
N GLU A 171 7.16 -1.16 -8.38
CA GLU A 171 8.03 -0.99 -7.21
C GLU A 171 7.29 -0.35 -6.05
N LYS A 172 6.53 0.72 -6.34
CA LYS A 172 5.68 1.38 -5.35
C LYS A 172 4.59 0.47 -4.81
N ALA A 173 3.95 -0.35 -5.65
CA ALA A 173 2.90 -1.26 -5.20
C ALA A 173 3.46 -2.36 -4.28
N LEU A 174 4.63 -2.90 -4.60
CA LEU A 174 5.34 -3.87 -3.76
C LEU A 174 5.71 -3.30 -2.40
N SER A 175 6.25 -2.09 -2.38
CA SER A 175 6.70 -1.43 -1.14
C SER A 175 5.57 -1.04 -0.20
N GLN A 176 4.31 -1.20 -0.60
CA GLN A 176 3.15 -0.93 0.24
C GLN A 176 2.61 -2.20 0.91
N LEU A 177 3.03 -3.40 0.47
CA LEU A 177 2.52 -4.68 0.98
C LEU A 177 2.82 -4.84 2.47
N ILE A 178 4.10 -4.99 2.83
CA ILE A 178 4.52 -5.29 4.21
C ILE A 178 5.68 -4.42 4.71
N THR A 179 6.24 -3.53 3.89
CA THR A 179 7.31 -2.62 4.31
C THR A 179 6.82 -1.76 5.49
N PRO A 180 7.55 -1.69 6.61
CA PRO A 180 7.18 -0.86 7.75
C PRO A 180 7.02 0.62 7.35
N SER A 181 6.10 1.33 7.99
CA SER A 181 5.79 2.73 7.66
C SER A 181 6.97 3.70 7.82
N HIS A 182 7.91 3.38 8.71
CA HIS A 182 9.14 4.14 8.91
C HIS A 182 10.24 3.80 7.88
N ALA A 183 10.06 2.70 7.14
CA ALA A 183 11.02 2.18 6.17
C ALA A 183 10.61 2.43 4.70
N LEU A 184 9.59 3.26 4.49
CA LEU A 184 9.12 3.68 3.17
C LEU A 184 9.09 5.21 3.09
N LEU A 185 10.06 5.79 2.38
CA LEU A 185 10.22 7.23 2.24
C LEU A 185 10.07 7.66 0.77
N ASP A 186 9.35 8.73 0.51
CA ASP A 186 9.32 9.47 -0.75
C ASP A 186 10.23 10.70 -0.66
N ILE A 187 11.54 10.47 -0.80
CA ILE A 187 12.57 11.51 -0.78
C ILE A 187 12.50 12.43 -2.01
N GLY A 188 11.68 12.09 -3.02
CA GLY A 188 11.34 13.01 -4.12
C GLY A 188 10.60 14.27 -3.65
N ARG A 189 9.99 14.25 -2.46
CA ARG A 189 9.27 15.38 -1.87
C ARG A 189 10.18 16.45 -1.25
N LEU A 190 11.47 16.15 -1.06
CA LEU A 190 12.42 17.08 -0.44
C LEU A 190 12.59 18.35 -1.29
N SER A 191 12.45 19.52 -0.68
CA SER A 191 12.80 20.80 -1.30
C SER A 191 14.32 21.06 -1.19
N PRO A 192 14.89 22.08 -1.86
CA PRO A 192 16.32 22.40 -1.78
C PRO A 192 16.80 23.06 -0.46
N GLN A 193 16.17 22.76 0.68
CA GLN A 193 16.53 23.34 1.99
C GLN A 193 17.35 22.37 2.86
N SER A 194 17.97 22.90 3.91
CA SER A 194 18.66 22.06 4.90
C SER A 194 17.63 21.35 5.78
N TYR A 195 17.77 20.03 5.92
CA TYR A 195 16.86 19.21 6.72
C TYR A 195 17.59 18.43 7.81
N THR A 196 16.95 18.29 8.97
CA THR A 196 17.29 17.23 9.94
C THR A 196 16.72 15.89 9.47
N TRP A 197 17.17 14.77 10.06
CA TRP A 197 16.57 13.48 9.70
C TRP A 197 15.13 13.40 10.15
N GLU A 198 14.81 14.03 11.27
CA GLU A 198 13.45 14.13 11.81
C GLU A 198 12.52 14.84 10.82
N ASP A 199 12.98 15.94 10.20
CA ASP A 199 12.22 16.63 9.15
C ASP A 199 12.05 15.75 7.92
N ILE A 200 13.10 15.04 7.48
CA ILE A 200 13.02 14.11 6.34
C ILE A 200 12.02 12.99 6.62
N ALA A 201 12.12 12.35 7.78
CA ALA A 201 11.26 11.24 8.16
C ALA A 201 9.79 11.66 8.21
N LEU A 202 9.49 12.91 8.59
CA LEU A 202 8.14 13.45 8.61
C LEU A 202 7.66 13.85 7.20
N ASP A 203 8.42 14.70 6.51
CA ASP A 203 8.01 15.29 5.23
C ASP A 203 8.01 14.27 4.09
N CYS A 204 8.92 13.30 4.15
CA CYS A 204 9.08 12.26 3.15
C CYS A 204 8.35 10.98 3.51
N GLN A 205 7.65 10.88 4.64
CA GLN A 205 6.88 9.66 4.92
C GLN A 205 5.94 9.40 3.75
N ALA A 206 6.10 8.24 3.12
CA ALA A 206 5.25 7.89 2.00
C ALA A 206 3.83 7.63 2.52
N LYS A 207 2.83 8.20 1.85
CA LYS A 207 1.42 7.92 2.15
C LYS A 207 1.08 6.50 1.70
N ARG A 208 1.24 5.55 2.60
CA ARG A 208 0.97 4.13 2.34
C ARG A 208 -0.49 3.94 1.99
N GLN A 209 -0.77 3.32 0.86
CA GLN A 209 -2.10 2.88 0.46
C GLN A 209 -2.30 1.43 0.86
N PRO A 210 -3.56 0.95 0.95
CA PRO A 210 -3.84 -0.46 1.05
C PRO A 210 -3.15 -1.24 -0.08
N PRO A 211 -2.75 -2.51 0.15
CA PRO A 211 -2.36 -3.40 -0.94
C PRO A 211 -3.41 -3.39 -2.05
N VAL A 212 -2.99 -3.58 -3.30
CA VAL A 212 -3.90 -3.54 -4.45
C VAL A 212 -4.16 -4.99 -4.89
N LEU A 213 -5.42 -5.33 -5.20
CA LEU A 213 -5.71 -6.65 -5.75
C LEU A 213 -4.97 -6.85 -7.10
N PRO A 214 -4.44 -8.05 -7.40
CA PRO A 214 -3.67 -8.30 -8.61
C PRO A 214 -4.37 -7.89 -9.92
N GLU A 215 -5.69 -8.04 -10.04
CA GLU A 215 -6.48 -7.66 -11.22
C GLU A 215 -6.62 -6.15 -11.33
N VAL A 216 -6.83 -5.47 -10.20
CA VAL A 216 -6.89 -4.00 -10.15
C VAL A 216 -5.53 -3.43 -10.53
N PHE A 217 -4.44 -4.01 -10.02
CA PHE A 217 -3.09 -3.63 -10.40
C PHE A 217 -2.82 -3.88 -11.88
N SER A 218 -3.24 -5.03 -12.42
CA SER A 218 -3.10 -5.36 -13.83
C SER A 218 -3.86 -4.36 -14.72
N ALA A 219 -5.06 -3.96 -14.32
CA ALA A 219 -5.84 -2.92 -15.00
C ALA A 219 -5.16 -1.55 -14.91
N GLU A 220 -4.58 -1.20 -13.76
CA GLU A 220 -3.81 0.03 -13.59
C GLU A 220 -2.61 0.08 -14.56
N LEU A 221 -1.94 -1.05 -14.80
CA LEU A 221 -0.81 -1.10 -15.75
C LEU A 221 -1.21 -0.77 -17.19
N LEU A 222 -2.48 -0.91 -17.59
CA LEU A 222 -2.94 -0.60 -18.94
C LEU A 222 -2.78 0.88 -19.30
N CYS A 223 -2.82 1.78 -18.30
CA CYS A 223 -2.68 3.23 -18.51
C CYS A 223 -1.24 3.75 -18.29
N LYS A 224 -0.28 2.86 -18.00
CA LYS A 224 1.12 3.24 -17.74
C LYS A 224 1.97 3.22 -19.00
N LYS A 225 3.05 4.00 -18.96
CA LYS A 225 4.06 4.06 -20.02
C LYS A 225 5.12 2.97 -19.82
N PHE A 226 5.46 2.29 -20.91
CA PHE A 226 6.47 1.24 -21.00
C PHE A 226 7.42 1.50 -22.16
N SER A 227 8.70 1.20 -21.95
CA SER A 227 9.69 1.18 -23.03
C SER A 227 9.58 -0.12 -23.85
N GLU A 228 9.31 -1.25 -23.19
CA GLU A 228 9.09 -2.56 -23.83
C GLU A 228 7.72 -3.10 -23.37
N LEU A 229 6.76 -3.31 -24.27
CA LEU A 229 5.39 -3.69 -23.89
C LEU A 229 5.29 -5.04 -23.16
N LYS A 230 6.21 -5.98 -23.42
CA LYS A 230 6.29 -7.26 -22.71
C LYS A 230 6.53 -7.11 -21.20
N ASP A 231 7.12 -5.99 -20.78
CA ASP A 231 7.34 -5.71 -19.36
C ASP A 231 6.00 -5.59 -18.64
N ARG A 232 4.94 -5.09 -19.30
CA ARG A 232 3.61 -4.97 -18.70
C ARG A 232 3.09 -6.30 -18.18
N ASP A 233 3.12 -7.33 -19.03
CA ASP A 233 2.58 -8.65 -18.68
C ASP A 233 3.49 -9.34 -17.66
N TYR A 234 4.81 -9.13 -17.76
CA TYR A 234 5.77 -9.58 -16.76
C TYR A 234 5.49 -8.95 -15.38
N LEU A 235 5.29 -7.64 -15.29
CA LEU A 235 5.02 -6.92 -14.03
C LEU A 235 3.69 -7.35 -13.41
N ALA A 236 2.63 -7.51 -14.22
CA ALA A 236 1.34 -8.00 -13.75
C ALA A 236 1.47 -9.39 -13.11
N GLY A 237 2.15 -10.32 -13.80
CA GLY A 237 2.38 -11.66 -13.28
C GLY A 237 3.30 -11.69 -12.06
N ALA A 238 4.37 -10.88 -12.06
CA ALA A 238 5.28 -10.76 -10.92
C ALA A 238 4.55 -10.21 -9.68
N TYR A 239 3.73 -9.17 -9.85
CA TYR A 239 2.99 -8.58 -8.74
C TYR A 239 2.01 -9.57 -8.14
N ARG A 240 1.25 -10.28 -8.97
CA ARG A 240 0.32 -11.34 -8.54
C ARG A 240 1.03 -12.38 -7.66
N ARG A 241 2.17 -12.91 -8.13
CA ARG A 241 2.94 -13.92 -7.38
C ARG A 241 3.38 -13.39 -6.02
N VAL A 242 3.99 -12.20 -5.99
CA VAL A 242 4.47 -11.62 -4.75
C VAL A 242 3.33 -11.26 -3.82
N PHE A 243 2.24 -10.69 -4.33
CA PHE A 243 1.04 -10.40 -3.55
C PHE A 243 0.50 -11.66 -2.87
N CYS A 244 0.27 -12.74 -3.64
CA CYS A 244 -0.25 -13.98 -3.09
C CYS A 244 0.68 -14.57 -2.03
N GLN A 245 1.99 -14.58 -2.32
CA GLN A 245 2.98 -15.13 -1.40
C GLN A 245 3.05 -14.30 -0.11
N VAL A 246 3.22 -12.99 -0.22
CA VAL A 246 3.40 -12.07 0.90
C VAL A 246 2.12 -11.94 1.71
N MET A 247 0.98 -11.62 1.07
CA MET A 247 -0.27 -11.41 1.79
C MET A 247 -0.80 -12.72 2.39
N GLY A 248 -0.56 -13.86 1.73
CA GLY A 248 -0.96 -15.18 2.23
C GLY A 248 -0.16 -15.65 3.45
N SER A 249 1.12 -15.29 3.55
CA SER A 249 2.01 -15.72 4.65
C SER A 249 2.15 -14.73 5.80
N THR A 250 1.74 -13.47 5.61
CA THR A 250 1.94 -12.43 6.63
C THR A 250 1.03 -12.61 7.84
N GLU A 251 1.62 -12.72 9.03
CA GLU A 251 0.87 -12.88 10.28
C GLU A 251 0.41 -11.55 10.90
N GLN A 252 1.14 -10.47 10.64
CA GLN A 252 0.87 -9.17 11.24
C GLN A 252 0.89 -8.06 10.18
N LEU A 253 -0.21 -7.31 10.08
CA LEU A 253 -0.30 -6.14 9.22
C LEU A 253 -0.50 -4.89 10.06
N CYS A 254 0.46 -3.98 9.99
CA CYS A 254 0.40 -2.68 10.66
C CYS A 254 0.12 -1.57 9.65
N TYR A 255 -1.07 -0.96 9.75
CA TYR A 255 -1.54 0.20 8.98
C TYR A 255 -2.02 1.33 9.90
N ALA A 256 -1.41 1.44 11.08
CA ALA A 256 -1.69 2.51 12.02
C ALA A 256 -1.25 3.87 11.46
N ARG A 257 -2.05 4.92 11.73
CA ARG A 257 -1.74 6.32 11.40
C ARG A 257 -1.33 6.55 9.94
N CYS A 258 -2.02 5.87 9.02
CA CYS A 258 -1.79 6.00 7.59
C CYS A 258 -2.69 7.08 6.94
N GLU A 259 -3.44 7.85 7.74
CA GLU A 259 -4.46 8.81 7.27
C GLU A 259 -5.55 8.13 6.42
N TRP A 260 -5.89 6.88 6.76
CA TRP A 260 -6.89 6.11 6.02
C TRP A 260 -8.31 6.49 6.42
N GLY A 261 -9.20 6.61 5.43
CA GLY A 261 -10.64 6.69 5.65
C GLY A 261 -11.35 5.40 5.27
N ASP A 262 -12.68 5.47 5.19
CA ASP A 262 -13.52 4.31 4.85
C ASP A 262 -13.20 3.73 3.47
N ARG A 263 -12.74 4.55 2.53
CA ARG A 263 -12.37 4.10 1.18
C ARG A 263 -11.22 3.11 1.24
N GLU A 264 -10.14 3.46 1.93
CA GLU A 264 -8.95 2.63 2.07
C GLU A 264 -9.26 1.35 2.85
N VAL A 265 -10.08 1.45 3.91
CA VAL A 265 -10.53 0.26 4.66
C VAL A 265 -11.40 -0.65 3.81
N ASN A 266 -12.28 -0.12 2.96
CA ASN A 266 -13.06 -0.95 2.03
C ASN A 266 -12.17 -1.69 1.02
N GLN A 267 -11.09 -1.06 0.55
CA GLN A 267 -10.09 -1.75 -0.29
C GLN A 267 -9.39 -2.87 0.48
N LEU A 268 -8.92 -2.58 1.70
CA LEU A 268 -8.31 -3.59 2.56
C LEU A 268 -9.27 -4.76 2.84
N ALA A 269 -10.54 -4.47 3.15
CA ALA A 269 -11.55 -5.49 3.40
C ALA A 269 -11.73 -6.46 2.22
N GLY A 270 -11.54 -6.00 0.98
CA GLY A 270 -11.53 -6.85 -0.21
C GLY A 270 -10.36 -7.85 -0.28
N ILE A 271 -9.31 -7.63 0.53
CA ILE A 271 -8.06 -8.39 0.52
C ILE A 271 -7.93 -9.30 1.74
N LEU A 272 -8.49 -8.91 2.89
CA LEU A 272 -8.39 -9.68 4.14
C LEU A 272 -8.74 -11.19 4.01
N PRO A 273 -9.73 -11.62 3.21
CA PRO A 273 -10.01 -13.04 3.03
C PRO A 273 -8.87 -13.84 2.37
N LEU A 274 -7.93 -13.17 1.68
CA LEU A 274 -6.74 -13.76 1.07
C LEU A 274 -5.56 -13.85 2.06
N CYS A 275 -5.65 -13.15 3.20
CA CYS A 275 -4.60 -13.11 4.21
C CYS A 275 -4.76 -14.28 5.18
N THR A 276 -4.35 -15.46 4.76
CA THR A 276 -4.70 -16.73 5.43
C THR A 276 -3.88 -17.08 6.65
N SER A 277 -2.74 -16.43 6.86
CA SER A 277 -1.93 -16.54 8.08
C SER A 277 -2.11 -15.34 9.02
N LEU A 278 -2.90 -14.32 8.62
CA LEU A 278 -3.03 -13.08 9.37
C LEU A 278 -3.67 -13.34 10.73
N SER A 279 -2.93 -13.05 11.80
CA SER A 279 -3.39 -13.17 13.19
C SER A 279 -3.60 -11.81 13.85
N GLU A 280 -2.93 -10.76 13.37
CA GLU A 280 -3.02 -9.41 13.92
C GLU A 280 -3.14 -8.34 12.83
N LEU A 281 -4.11 -7.44 12.99
CA LEU A 281 -4.32 -6.28 12.13
C LEU A 281 -4.41 -5.00 12.97
N GLU A 282 -3.47 -4.09 12.75
CA GLU A 282 -3.47 -2.77 13.39
C GLU A 282 -3.95 -1.68 12.43
N LEU A 283 -5.05 -1.02 12.78
CA LEU A 283 -5.69 0.08 12.04
C LEU A 283 -5.91 1.31 12.92
N HIS A 284 -5.23 1.40 14.06
CA HIS A 284 -5.45 2.45 15.05
C HIS A 284 -4.97 3.84 14.56
N GLY A 285 -5.63 4.89 15.04
CA GLY A 285 -5.26 6.28 14.75
C GLY A 285 -5.43 6.66 13.27
N ASN A 286 -6.47 6.16 12.61
CA ASN A 286 -6.89 6.55 11.27
C ASN A 286 -8.23 7.31 11.35
N ASP A 287 -8.81 7.65 10.20
CA ASP A 287 -10.09 8.37 10.08
C ASP A 287 -11.24 7.41 9.68
N ILE A 288 -11.26 6.22 10.25
CA ILE A 288 -12.24 5.17 9.95
C ILE A 288 -13.57 5.47 10.65
N SER A 289 -14.64 5.61 9.87
CA SER A 289 -15.99 5.88 10.38
C SER A 289 -16.78 4.59 10.59
N GLY A 290 -18.09 4.74 10.86
CA GLY A 290 -19.02 3.60 10.90
C GLY A 290 -19.05 2.79 9.61
N ASP A 291 -18.87 3.42 8.44
CA ASP A 291 -18.96 2.72 7.15
C ASP A 291 -17.77 1.79 6.91
N GLY A 292 -16.54 2.23 7.24
CA GLY A 292 -15.35 1.41 7.19
C GLY A 292 -15.38 0.28 8.22
N ALA A 293 -15.89 0.56 9.43
CA ALA A 293 -16.12 -0.45 10.45
C ALA A 293 -17.09 -1.55 10.00
N SER A 294 -18.24 -1.18 9.43
CA SER A 294 -19.20 -2.14 8.87
C SER A 294 -18.62 -2.90 7.66
N ALA A 295 -17.69 -2.29 6.91
CA ALA A 295 -16.96 -3.01 5.86
C ALA A 295 -16.08 -4.14 6.40
N LEU A 296 -15.37 -3.89 7.51
CA LEU A 296 -14.60 -4.91 8.22
C LEU A 296 -15.51 -5.99 8.81
N ALA A 297 -16.63 -5.61 9.44
CA ALA A 297 -17.61 -6.54 10.00
C ALA A 297 -18.02 -7.61 8.98
N ARG A 298 -18.37 -7.20 7.76
CA ARG A 298 -18.78 -8.13 6.68
C ARG A 298 -17.74 -9.19 6.32
N VAL A 299 -16.45 -8.92 6.51
CA VAL A 299 -15.36 -9.81 6.06
C VAL A 299 -14.72 -10.60 7.20
N ILE A 300 -14.88 -10.17 8.45
CA ILE A 300 -14.41 -10.87 9.65
C ILE A 300 -14.75 -12.38 9.67
N PRO A 301 -15.97 -12.83 9.30
CA PRO A 301 -16.30 -14.26 9.27
C PRO A 301 -15.43 -15.10 8.32
N HIS A 302 -14.80 -14.46 7.34
CA HIS A 302 -13.92 -15.11 6.36
C HIS A 302 -12.44 -15.09 6.78
N CYS A 303 -12.09 -14.27 7.79
CA CYS A 303 -10.71 -14.08 8.25
C CYS A 303 -10.40 -15.08 9.37
N LYS A 304 -10.23 -16.37 9.05
CA LYS A 304 -10.24 -17.46 10.04
C LYS A 304 -9.16 -17.33 11.12
N THR A 305 -7.94 -16.96 10.74
CA THR A 305 -6.78 -16.86 11.63
C THR A 305 -6.71 -15.56 12.43
N LEU A 306 -7.49 -14.54 12.04
CA LEU A 306 -7.42 -13.22 12.67
C LEU A 306 -7.85 -13.30 14.12
N ALA A 307 -6.91 -13.05 15.04
CA ALA A 307 -7.09 -13.14 16.47
C ALA A 307 -7.08 -11.76 17.14
N ARG A 308 -6.43 -10.75 16.55
CA ARG A 308 -6.37 -9.39 17.06
C ARG A 308 -6.67 -8.35 15.98
N LEU A 309 -7.54 -7.40 16.30
CA LEU A 309 -7.91 -6.25 15.47
C LEU A 309 -7.94 -4.99 16.34
N CYS A 310 -7.01 -4.07 16.08
CA CYS A 310 -6.92 -2.80 16.78
C CYS A 310 -7.45 -1.65 15.92
N LEU A 311 -8.54 -1.03 16.35
CA LEU A 311 -9.25 0.09 15.72
C LEU A 311 -9.32 1.32 16.63
N SER A 312 -8.58 1.34 17.73
CA SER A 312 -8.53 2.47 18.68
C SER A 312 -8.15 3.79 17.99
N GLY A 313 -8.61 4.93 18.51
CA GLY A 313 -8.34 6.23 17.92
C GLY A 313 -8.96 6.48 16.54
N ASN A 314 -10.07 5.79 16.20
CA ASN A 314 -10.85 6.03 14.99
C ASN A 314 -12.27 6.56 15.33
N PRO A 315 -12.86 7.42 14.49
CA PRO A 315 -14.20 8.00 14.70
C PRO A 315 -15.36 7.01 14.40
N ILE A 316 -15.35 5.83 15.04
CA ILE A 316 -16.37 4.79 14.83
C ILE A 316 -17.59 5.03 15.74
N GLY A 317 -18.78 5.14 15.14
CA GLY A 317 -20.04 5.31 15.86
C GLY A 317 -20.44 4.07 16.69
N HIS A 318 -21.22 4.30 17.76
CA HIS A 318 -21.63 3.24 18.70
C HIS A 318 -22.33 2.05 18.02
N HIS A 319 -23.21 2.32 17.04
CA HIS A 319 -23.90 1.28 16.30
C HIS A 319 -22.92 0.35 15.57
N SER A 320 -21.98 0.89 14.80
CA SER A 320 -20.99 0.10 14.07
C SER A 320 -20.00 -0.61 15.00
N LYS A 321 -19.66 -0.02 16.16
CA LYS A 321 -18.89 -0.73 17.21
C LYS A 321 -19.65 -1.97 17.71
N GLN A 322 -20.96 -1.86 17.93
CA GLN A 322 -21.77 -2.98 18.35
C GLN A 322 -21.84 -4.06 17.25
N GLU A 323 -22.09 -3.66 16.00
CA GLU A 323 -22.07 -4.56 14.84
C GLU A 323 -20.75 -5.33 14.72
N LEU A 324 -19.62 -4.64 14.87
CA LEU A 324 -18.30 -5.27 14.87
C LEU A 324 -18.13 -6.27 16.01
N ARG A 325 -18.54 -5.93 17.24
CA ARG A 325 -18.50 -6.85 18.39
C ARG A 325 -19.33 -8.09 18.15
N ASP A 326 -20.57 -7.91 17.71
CA ASP A 326 -21.50 -9.02 17.46
C ASP A 326 -20.96 -9.94 16.37
N THR A 327 -20.46 -9.36 15.26
CA THR A 327 -19.90 -10.14 14.15
C THR A 327 -18.60 -10.85 14.54
N TRP A 328 -17.76 -10.23 15.35
CA TRP A 328 -16.53 -10.82 15.88
C TRP A 328 -16.82 -12.06 16.74
N ILE A 329 -17.78 -11.93 17.67
CA ILE A 329 -18.21 -13.02 18.54
C ILE A 329 -18.88 -14.14 17.73
N GLN A 330 -19.77 -13.80 16.79
CA GLN A 330 -20.43 -14.77 15.90
C GLN A 330 -19.42 -15.52 15.02
N ALA A 331 -18.31 -14.89 14.65
CA ALA A 331 -17.20 -15.54 13.95
C ALA A 331 -16.34 -16.44 14.85
N GLY A 332 -16.70 -16.61 16.13
CA GLY A 332 -16.01 -17.48 17.09
C GLY A 332 -14.69 -16.92 17.60
N LYS A 333 -14.50 -15.60 17.54
CA LYS A 333 -13.25 -14.93 17.93
C LYS A 333 -13.32 -14.45 19.38
N ASP A 334 -12.19 -14.47 20.08
CA ASP A 334 -12.09 -13.97 21.45
C ASP A 334 -12.27 -12.44 21.46
N ILE A 335 -13.23 -11.95 22.24
CA ILE A 335 -13.53 -10.53 22.38
C ILE A 335 -12.34 -9.72 22.91
N ALA A 336 -11.41 -10.34 23.64
CA ALA A 336 -10.17 -9.70 24.09
C ALA A 336 -9.28 -9.26 22.91
N GLY A 337 -9.45 -9.87 21.74
CA GLY A 337 -8.73 -9.51 20.53
C GLY A 337 -9.30 -8.32 19.77
N LEU A 338 -10.47 -7.78 20.14
CA LEU A 338 -11.08 -6.64 19.46
C LEU A 338 -10.93 -5.36 20.29
N GLU A 339 -10.06 -4.45 19.82
CA GLU A 339 -9.80 -3.17 20.49
C GLU A 339 -10.41 -2.03 19.68
N MET A 340 -11.33 -1.27 20.27
CA MET A 340 -11.99 -0.11 19.61
C MET A 340 -12.13 1.12 20.51
N GLU A 341 -11.64 1.03 21.75
CA GLU A 341 -11.72 2.11 22.72
C GLU A 341 -10.32 2.64 23.00
N ASP A 342 -10.20 3.95 23.12
CA ASP A 342 -8.98 4.57 23.64
C ASP A 342 -8.82 4.16 25.09
N GLN A 343 -7.68 3.54 25.42
CA GLN A 343 -7.38 3.22 26.82
C GLN A 343 -7.35 4.53 27.62
N PRO A 344 -8.11 4.66 28.73
CA PRO A 344 -8.07 5.86 29.55
C PRO A 344 -6.63 6.05 30.06
N LYS A 345 -6.12 7.28 29.98
CA LYS A 345 -4.82 7.67 30.54
C LYS A 345 -4.85 7.50 32.06
N GLN A 346 -4.56 6.29 32.56
CA GLN A 346 -4.34 6.10 33.98
C GLN A 346 -3.03 6.80 34.36
N GLY A 347 -3.13 7.77 35.28
CA GLY A 347 -1.99 8.51 35.80
C GLY A 347 -1.00 7.59 36.52
N GLY A 348 0.21 7.49 35.98
CA GLY A 348 1.29 6.68 36.56
C GLY A 348 2.36 6.35 35.53
N ARG A 349 3.30 7.27 35.34
CA ARG A 349 4.41 7.29 34.35
C ARG A 349 3.94 7.23 32.88
N PRO A 350 4.58 8.00 31.97
CA PRO A 350 4.18 8.00 30.57
C PRO A 350 4.38 6.59 29.99
N ARG A 351 3.30 5.91 29.61
CA ARG A 351 3.35 4.85 28.61
C ARG A 351 3.92 5.52 27.35
N ARG A 352 5.12 5.10 26.94
CA ARG A 352 5.74 5.51 25.68
C ARG A 352 4.66 5.46 24.60
N ALA A 353 4.40 6.58 23.96
CA ALA A 353 3.69 6.58 22.69
C ALA A 353 4.35 5.53 21.80
N SER A 354 3.58 4.56 21.33
CA SER A 354 3.99 3.49 20.42
C SER A 354 4.29 4.04 19.03
N GLN A 355 5.20 5.01 18.93
CA GLN A 355 6.11 5.13 17.78
C GLN A 355 7.35 4.24 17.97
N GLN A 356 7.50 3.61 19.16
CA GLN A 356 8.68 2.82 19.52
C GLN A 356 8.46 1.29 19.52
N ALA A 357 7.23 0.79 19.35
CA ALA A 357 6.96 -0.66 19.45
C ALA A 357 7.20 -1.45 18.14
N CYS A 358 7.42 -0.78 17.01
CA CYS A 358 7.86 -1.43 15.76
C CYS A 358 9.35 -1.19 15.45
N ALA A 359 10.14 -0.73 16.42
CA ALA A 359 11.51 -0.26 16.22
C ALA A 359 12.56 -0.90 17.16
N ASP A 360 12.26 -2.04 17.79
CA ASP A 360 13.23 -2.72 18.66
C ASP A 360 13.82 -3.97 17.98
N SER A 361 15.05 -3.82 17.48
CA SER A 361 16.11 -4.82 17.55
C SER A 361 17.29 -4.16 18.30
N PRO A 362 18.09 -4.91 19.08
CA PRO A 362 18.68 -4.39 20.31
C PRO A 362 19.87 -3.47 20.05
N SER A 363 19.78 -2.22 20.53
CA SER A 363 20.95 -1.37 20.75
C SER A 363 21.52 -1.64 22.15
N MET A 364 22.58 -2.43 22.24
CA MET A 364 23.40 -2.54 23.47
C MET A 364 24.39 -1.38 23.49
N SER A 365 24.28 -0.51 24.50
CA SER A 365 25.33 0.44 24.89
C SER A 365 26.11 -0.12 26.09
N PRO A 366 27.42 0.18 26.22
CA PRO A 366 28.32 -0.48 27.15
C PRO A 366 28.04 -0.05 28.60
N ARG A 367 28.02 -1.01 29.53
CA ARG A 367 28.02 -0.73 30.98
C ARG A 367 29.43 -0.91 31.54
N GLU A 368 29.92 0.12 32.21
CA GLU A 368 31.06 0.08 33.13
C GLU A 368 30.69 -0.64 34.46
N PRO A 369 31.70 -1.07 35.26
CA PRO A 369 31.58 -2.27 36.10
C PRO A 369 31.03 -1.96 37.49
N CYS A 370 30.12 -2.80 37.98
CA CYS A 370 29.77 -2.86 39.40
C CYS A 370 29.95 -4.28 39.93
N GLU A 371 30.99 -4.41 40.75
CA GLU A 371 31.11 -5.14 42.01
C GLU A 371 30.43 -6.51 42.16
N GLU A 372 31.32 -7.50 42.31
CA GLU A 372 31.25 -8.68 43.18
C GLU A 372 29.89 -9.02 43.82
N MET A 373 29.26 -10.07 43.30
CA MET A 373 28.48 -10.97 44.15
C MET A 373 28.78 -12.42 43.77
N GLN A 374 29.43 -13.09 44.72
CA GLN A 374 29.83 -14.48 44.71
C GLN A 374 28.64 -15.41 44.47
N TRP A 375 28.78 -16.34 43.51
CA TRP A 375 27.98 -17.56 43.44
C TRP A 375 28.90 -18.75 43.20
N THR A 376 28.81 -19.74 44.09
CA THR A 376 29.60 -20.98 44.11
C THR A 376 29.11 -21.99 43.06
N PRO A 377 29.99 -22.82 42.49
CA PRO A 377 29.63 -23.72 41.40
C PRO A 377 29.12 -25.08 41.90
N VAL A 378 28.01 -25.56 41.33
CA VAL A 378 27.57 -26.95 41.44
C VAL A 378 28.16 -27.75 40.27
N ARG A 379 28.86 -28.83 40.62
CA ARG A 379 29.57 -29.79 39.74
C ARG A 379 28.69 -30.36 38.61
N ALA A 380 29.25 -30.42 37.41
CA ALA A 380 28.82 -31.31 36.34
C ALA A 380 29.36 -32.75 36.57
N PRO A 381 28.63 -33.80 36.20
CA PRO A 381 29.20 -35.14 36.10
C PRO A 381 29.87 -35.34 34.73
N GLU A 382 31.13 -35.79 34.78
CA GLU A 382 31.91 -36.32 33.67
C GLU A 382 31.37 -37.69 33.24
N ALA A 383 31.12 -37.86 31.94
CA ALA A 383 31.16 -39.17 31.30
C ALA A 383 31.42 -38.99 29.79
N THR A 384 32.68 -39.18 29.38
CA THR A 384 33.08 -39.43 27.99
C THR A 384 32.76 -40.87 27.60
N PRO A 385 32.17 -41.13 26.42
CA PRO A 385 32.31 -42.40 25.73
C PRO A 385 33.29 -42.30 24.56
N GLN A 386 34.16 -43.31 24.49
CA GLN A 386 35.15 -43.55 23.44
C GLN A 386 34.50 -43.87 22.09
N VAL A 387 35.12 -43.40 21.01
CA VAL A 387 34.77 -43.70 19.62
C VAL A 387 35.39 -45.04 19.19
N PRO A 388 34.66 -45.98 18.59
CA PRO A 388 35.24 -47.07 17.82
C PRO A 388 35.43 -46.65 16.36
N GLU A 389 36.61 -46.92 15.81
CA GLU A 389 36.94 -46.78 14.40
C GLU A 389 36.16 -47.77 13.52
N GLY A 390 35.66 -47.29 12.39
CA GLY A 390 35.29 -48.11 11.24
C GLY A 390 33.78 -48.31 11.03
N SER A 391 33.15 -47.47 10.22
CA SER A 391 32.08 -47.89 9.30
C SER A 391 31.75 -46.79 8.29
N HIS A 392 31.45 -47.23 7.07
CA HIS A 392 31.10 -46.44 5.90
C HIS A 392 29.98 -45.42 6.17
N ILE A 393 30.18 -44.18 5.71
CA ILE A 393 29.13 -43.15 5.66
C ILE A 393 28.55 -43.14 4.24
N ASP A 394 27.25 -43.46 4.17
CA ASP A 394 26.39 -43.35 3.00
C ASP A 394 26.18 -41.86 2.65
N PRO A 395 26.40 -41.40 1.39
CA PRO A 395 26.35 -39.98 1.05
C PRO A 395 24.93 -39.42 0.81
N GLU A 396 23.87 -40.08 1.27
CA GLU A 396 22.48 -39.73 0.90
C GLU A 396 21.52 -39.44 2.07
N ALA A 397 22.02 -38.97 3.22
CA ALA A 397 21.15 -38.51 4.32
C ALA A 397 21.06 -36.97 4.35
N THR A 398 20.02 -36.44 3.72
CA THR A 398 19.62 -35.02 3.83
C THR A 398 19.09 -34.75 5.24
N PRO A 399 19.51 -33.67 5.94
CA PRO A 399 18.91 -33.32 7.22
C PRO A 399 17.48 -32.80 6.98
N GLN A 400 16.50 -33.46 7.60
CA GLN A 400 15.11 -32.98 7.60
C GLN A 400 15.00 -31.72 8.46
N VAL A 401 14.79 -30.59 7.78
CA VAL A 401 14.36 -29.32 8.37
C VAL A 401 12.87 -29.43 8.72
N PRO A 402 12.41 -28.93 9.88
CA PRO A 402 11.00 -29.00 10.25
C PRO A 402 10.13 -28.30 9.20
N GLU A 403 9.09 -29.02 8.77
CA GLU A 403 8.12 -28.60 7.76
C GLU A 403 7.25 -27.47 8.34
N PHE A 404 7.57 -26.21 8.02
CA PHE A 404 6.71 -25.07 8.29
C PHE A 404 5.45 -25.17 7.42
N ALA A 405 4.30 -24.75 7.98
CA ALA A 405 3.01 -24.78 7.32
C ALA A 405 3.09 -24.23 5.89
N PRO A 406 2.58 -24.93 4.87
CA PRO A 406 2.78 -24.52 3.50
C PRO A 406 2.08 -23.18 3.27
N ALA A 407 2.84 -22.17 2.86
CA ALA A 407 2.30 -20.97 2.27
C ALA A 407 1.29 -21.37 1.18
N ILE A 408 0.18 -20.64 1.09
CA ILE A 408 -0.84 -20.90 0.08
C ILE A 408 -0.20 -20.89 -1.30
N SER A 409 -0.39 -21.98 -2.05
CA SER A 409 0.09 -22.05 -3.43
C SER A 409 -0.59 -20.96 -4.27
N GLU A 410 0.15 -20.39 -5.23
CA GLU A 410 -0.38 -19.36 -6.13
C GLU A 410 -1.73 -19.76 -6.75
N ALA A 411 -1.93 -21.05 -7.06
CA ALA A 411 -3.17 -21.60 -7.59
C ALA A 411 -4.37 -21.42 -6.64
N VAL A 412 -4.19 -21.68 -5.34
CA VAL A 412 -5.25 -21.53 -4.35
C VAL A 412 -5.58 -20.05 -4.13
N CYS A 413 -4.56 -19.18 -4.06
CA CYS A 413 -4.76 -17.74 -4.02
C CYS A 413 -5.54 -17.25 -5.25
N ASN A 414 -5.20 -17.72 -6.45
CA ASN A 414 -5.90 -17.37 -7.68
C ASN A 414 -7.36 -17.82 -7.68
N GLN A 415 -7.64 -19.02 -7.18
CA GLN A 415 -9.02 -19.50 -7.05
C GLN A 415 -9.83 -18.63 -6.08
N GLN A 416 -9.23 -18.25 -4.94
CA GLN A 416 -9.88 -17.37 -3.96
C GLN A 416 -10.12 -15.97 -4.54
N ILE A 417 -9.15 -15.41 -5.25
CA ILE A 417 -9.30 -14.12 -5.93
C ILE A 417 -10.44 -14.17 -6.95
N ALA A 418 -10.50 -15.20 -7.79
CA ALA A 418 -11.59 -15.37 -8.76
C ALA A 418 -12.96 -15.42 -8.07
N GLN A 419 -13.10 -16.20 -7.00
CA GLN A 419 -14.33 -16.25 -6.20
C GLN A 419 -14.69 -14.91 -5.56
N LEU A 420 -13.70 -14.14 -5.09
CA LEU A 420 -13.94 -12.80 -4.55
C LEU A 420 -14.42 -11.83 -5.63
N LEU A 421 -13.86 -11.90 -6.83
CA LEU A 421 -14.26 -11.06 -7.96
C LEU A 421 -15.68 -11.40 -8.42
N GLU A 422 -16.01 -12.69 -8.57
CA GLU A 422 -17.39 -13.12 -8.88
C GLU A 422 -18.39 -12.59 -7.85
N ARG A 423 -18.05 -12.63 -6.55
CA ARG A 423 -18.88 -12.06 -5.49
C ARG A 423 -18.99 -10.54 -5.58
N GLN A 424 -17.92 -9.84 -5.95
CA GLN A 424 -17.91 -8.39 -6.17
C GLN A 424 -18.80 -8.01 -7.37
N GLU A 425 -18.67 -8.69 -8.50
CA GLU A 425 -19.49 -8.47 -9.69
C GLU A 425 -20.98 -8.72 -9.40
N ALA A 426 -21.30 -9.82 -8.71
CA ALA A 426 -22.67 -10.11 -8.29
C ALA A 426 -23.24 -9.08 -7.31
N ARG A 427 -22.38 -8.35 -6.57
CA ARG A 427 -22.80 -7.24 -5.71
C ARG A 427 -23.02 -5.97 -6.51
N VAL A 428 -22.11 -5.63 -7.42
CA VAL A 428 -22.25 -4.47 -8.32
C VAL A 428 -23.55 -4.60 -9.11
N SER A 429 -23.81 -5.75 -9.72
CA SER A 429 -25.04 -6.01 -10.46
C SER A 429 -26.31 -5.85 -9.60
N ARG A 430 -26.27 -6.24 -8.32
CA ARG A 430 -27.39 -6.02 -7.37
C ARG A 430 -27.59 -4.55 -7.04
N VAL A 431 -26.52 -3.79 -6.86
CA VAL A 431 -26.59 -2.34 -6.60
C VAL A 431 -27.14 -1.63 -7.83
N GLU A 432 -26.65 -1.97 -9.03
CA GLU A 432 -27.16 -1.41 -10.29
C GLU A 432 -28.67 -1.68 -10.46
N ALA A 433 -29.12 -2.91 -10.19
CA ALA A 433 -30.53 -3.26 -10.21
C ALA A 433 -31.35 -2.45 -9.20
N ALA A 434 -30.85 -2.25 -7.98
CA ALA A 434 -31.52 -1.44 -6.95
C ALA A 434 -31.58 0.04 -7.33
N VAL A 435 -30.51 0.59 -7.93
CA VAL A 435 -30.47 1.97 -8.42
C VAL A 435 -31.49 2.18 -9.54
N LEU A 436 -31.63 1.21 -10.45
CA LEU A 436 -32.65 1.25 -11.51
C LEU A 436 -34.06 1.23 -10.91
N GLN A 437 -34.34 0.35 -9.94
CA GLN A 437 -35.64 0.31 -9.25
C GLN A 437 -35.97 1.61 -8.51
N LEU A 438 -34.98 2.25 -7.89
CA LEU A 438 -35.10 3.56 -7.26
C LEU A 438 -35.40 4.64 -8.31
N ALA A 439 -34.72 4.63 -9.45
CA ALA A 439 -34.96 5.57 -10.54
C ALA A 439 -36.40 5.44 -11.10
N ASP A 440 -36.90 4.20 -11.25
CA ASP A 440 -38.27 3.93 -11.67
C ASP A 440 -39.28 4.46 -10.64
N SER A 441 -39.02 4.22 -9.35
CA SER A 441 -39.87 4.69 -8.24
C SER A 441 -39.93 6.22 -8.19
N VAL A 442 -38.81 6.90 -8.40
CA VAL A 442 -38.75 8.37 -8.48
C VAL A 442 -39.51 8.88 -9.71
N THR A 443 -39.43 8.19 -10.83
CA THR A 443 -40.14 8.53 -12.07
C THR A 443 -41.65 8.42 -11.88
N GLU A 444 -42.11 7.35 -11.24
CA GLU A 444 -43.53 7.14 -10.93
C GLU A 444 -44.05 8.18 -9.93
N ALA A 445 -43.30 8.46 -8.85
CA ALA A 445 -43.66 9.50 -7.90
C ALA A 445 -43.81 10.88 -8.58
N ARG A 446 -42.91 11.21 -9.52
CA ARG A 446 -42.99 12.44 -10.30
C ARG A 446 -44.23 12.49 -11.21
N ARG A 447 -44.62 11.36 -11.81
CA ARG A 447 -45.84 11.25 -12.63
C ARG A 447 -47.09 11.50 -11.79
N THR A 448 -47.18 10.88 -10.61
CA THR A 448 -48.31 11.05 -9.68
C THR A 448 -48.43 12.48 -9.17
N LEU A 449 -47.31 13.12 -8.80
CA LEU A 449 -47.28 14.54 -8.43
C LEU A 449 -47.75 15.45 -9.57
N SER A 450 -47.31 15.18 -10.80
CA SER A 450 -47.76 15.93 -11.98
C SER A 450 -49.25 15.75 -12.26
N GLY A 451 -49.79 14.53 -12.07
CA GLY A 451 -51.22 14.26 -12.18
C GLY A 451 -52.04 15.02 -11.15
N GLY A 452 -51.63 14.97 -9.87
CA GLY A 452 -52.30 15.72 -8.80
C GLY A 452 -52.28 17.24 -9.01
N LEU A 453 -51.18 17.79 -9.51
CA LEU A 453 -51.12 19.21 -9.89
C LEU A 453 -52.08 19.57 -11.04
N ALA A 454 -52.25 18.68 -12.01
CA ALA A 454 -53.19 18.88 -13.12
C ALA A 454 -54.66 18.85 -12.64
N GLU A 455 -55.01 17.96 -11.72
CA GLU A 455 -56.34 17.90 -11.10
C GLU A 455 -56.63 19.17 -10.27
N VAL A 456 -55.66 19.65 -9.48
CA VAL A 456 -55.79 20.91 -8.74
C VAL A 456 -55.98 22.09 -9.71
N ALA A 457 -55.22 22.14 -10.80
CA ALA A 457 -55.38 23.17 -11.82
C ALA A 457 -56.77 23.14 -12.50
N GLN A 458 -57.30 21.94 -12.81
CA GLN A 458 -58.65 21.78 -13.35
C GLN A 458 -59.72 22.20 -12.33
N ALA A 459 -59.58 21.85 -11.06
CA ALA A 459 -60.51 22.25 -10.01
C ALA A 459 -60.50 23.77 -9.77
N MET A 460 -59.34 24.42 -9.90
CA MET A 460 -59.25 25.89 -9.85
C MET A 460 -59.89 26.54 -11.08
N ALA A 461 -59.70 25.97 -12.27
CA ALA A 461 -60.34 26.46 -13.49
C ALA A 461 -61.87 26.32 -13.45
N ALA A 462 -62.39 25.22 -12.90
CA ALA A 462 -63.83 24.98 -12.74
C ALA A 462 -64.52 25.93 -11.74
N LYS A 463 -63.76 26.57 -10.85
CA LYS A 463 -64.25 27.59 -9.90
C LYS A 463 -64.16 29.03 -10.41
N GLN A 464 -63.64 29.27 -11.61
CA GLN A 464 -63.63 30.62 -12.19
C GLN A 464 -65.01 30.94 -12.82
N PRO A 465 -65.62 32.10 -12.51
CA PRO A 465 -66.85 32.52 -13.17
C PRO A 465 -66.61 32.77 -14.67
N PRO A 466 -67.62 32.56 -15.54
CA PRO A 466 -67.44 32.63 -16.98
C PRO A 466 -66.94 34.02 -17.43
N PRO A 467 -66.10 34.09 -18.47
CA PRO A 467 -65.58 35.35 -18.95
C PRO A 467 -66.73 36.25 -19.41
N ARG A 468 -66.73 37.51 -18.96
CA ARG A 468 -67.72 38.51 -19.39
C ARG A 468 -67.66 38.66 -20.91
N PRO A 469 -68.79 38.72 -21.62
CA PRO A 469 -68.79 38.95 -23.05
C PRO A 469 -68.23 40.34 -23.36
N PRO A 470 -67.37 40.52 -24.39
CA PRO A 470 -67.14 41.84 -24.95
C PRO A 470 -68.40 42.20 -25.74
N PRO A 471 -68.98 43.42 -25.65
CA PRO A 471 -68.80 44.38 -26.76
C PRO A 471 -69.15 45.86 -26.39
N PRO A 472 -69.17 46.86 -27.31
CA PRO A 472 -69.04 46.77 -28.78
C PRO A 472 -68.02 47.69 -29.44
N SER A 473 -67.69 47.37 -30.70
CA SER A 473 -66.93 48.23 -31.60
C SER A 473 -67.74 49.47 -32.01
N CYS A 474 -67.08 50.60 -32.27
CA CYS A 474 -67.71 51.87 -32.65
C CYS A 474 -68.74 51.77 -33.79
N ARG A 475 -68.64 50.77 -34.68
CA ARG A 475 -69.61 50.54 -35.78
C ARG A 475 -70.97 50.03 -35.30
N GLU A 476 -71.07 49.36 -34.16
CA GLU A 476 -72.33 48.87 -33.60
C GLU A 476 -73.02 49.94 -32.74
N CYS A 477 -72.26 50.79 -32.06
CA CYS A 477 -72.81 51.99 -31.39
C CYS A 477 -73.45 52.98 -32.39
N TRP A 478 -72.84 53.20 -33.56
CA TRP A 478 -73.42 54.07 -34.60
C TRP A 478 -74.69 53.49 -35.23
N ARG A 479 -74.81 52.16 -35.35
CA ARG A 479 -76.05 51.50 -35.79
C ARG A 479 -77.17 51.62 -34.74
N ALA A 480 -76.83 51.60 -33.45
CA ALA A 480 -77.78 51.82 -32.36
C ALA A 480 -78.26 53.29 -32.28
N VAL A 481 -77.39 54.27 -32.52
CA VAL A 481 -77.75 55.71 -32.59
C VAL A 481 -78.61 56.02 -33.83
N ALA A 482 -78.30 55.41 -34.98
CA ALA A 482 -79.12 55.56 -36.20
C ALA A 482 -80.52 54.93 -36.05
N ALA A 483 -80.63 53.80 -35.33
CA ALA A 483 -81.91 53.17 -34.99
C ALA A 483 -82.71 53.94 -33.92
N TRP A 484 -82.05 54.69 -33.03
CA TRP A 484 -82.69 55.61 -32.08
C TRP A 484 -83.24 56.86 -32.79
N ALA A 485 -82.50 57.42 -33.75
CA ALA A 485 -82.91 58.59 -34.54
C ALA A 485 -84.12 58.31 -35.46
N THR A 486 -84.28 57.07 -35.96
CA THR A 486 -85.45 56.68 -36.78
C THR A 486 -86.69 56.35 -35.95
N ARG A 487 -86.54 55.96 -34.67
CA ARG A 487 -87.68 55.73 -33.76
C ARG A 487 -88.16 57.00 -33.05
N GLY A 488 -87.33 58.03 -32.95
CA GLY A 488 -87.71 59.35 -32.43
C GLY A 488 -88.60 60.19 -33.37
N ALA A 489 -88.69 59.84 -34.66
CA ALA A 489 -89.49 60.55 -35.65
C ALA A 489 -90.93 60.00 -35.84
N LEU A 490 -91.24 58.82 -35.27
CA LEU A 490 -92.55 58.15 -35.39
C LEU A 490 -93.39 58.16 -34.11
N ALA A 491 -92.94 58.86 -33.06
CA ALA A 491 -93.71 59.14 -31.84
C ALA A 491 -93.93 60.65 -31.60
N ARG A 492 -93.85 61.44 -32.68
CA ARG A 492 -94.42 62.79 -32.81
C ARG A 492 -95.43 62.85 -33.97
N ALA A 493 -96.09 61.71 -34.23
CA ALA A 493 -97.26 61.54 -35.08
C ALA A 493 -98.29 60.72 -34.31
#